data_AF-A0A7T7RFV9-F1
#
_entry.id   AF-A0A7T7RFV9-F1
#
_cell.length_a   1.000
_cell.length_b   1.000
_cell.length_c   1.000
_cell.angle_alpha   90.00
_cell.angle_beta   90.00
_cell.angle_gamma   90.00
#
_symmetry.space_group_name_H-M   'P 1'
#
loop_
_entity.id
_entity.type
_entity.pdbx_description
1 polymer ?
#
loop_
_entity_poly.entity_id
_entity_poly.type
_entity_poly.pdbx_seq_one_letter_code
_entity_poly.pdbx_strand_id
1 'polypeptide(L)' 'MCSTGPTTSYGYELSPSDEADLDDIPVCCGDDMDGAKTARGGIDYTCGRCGTVLEISKSGLVDDIREKTAA' A
#
# COMPACT_ATOMS: atom_id res chain seq x y z
N MET A 1 11.05 -15.65 -2.87
CA MET A 1 10.45 -15.04 -4.07
C MET A 1 9.13 -14.45 -3.62
N CYS A 2 9.02 -13.14 -3.47
CA CYS A 2 7.70 -12.54 -3.34
C CYS A 2 7.13 -12.47 -4.76
N SER A 3 6.31 -13.44 -5.13
CA SER A 3 5.38 -13.25 -6.24
C SER A 3 4.37 -12.22 -5.75
N THR A 4 4.22 -11.11 -6.46
CA THR A 4 3.27 -10.01 -6.23
C THR A 4 2.18 -10.36 -5.22
N GLY A 5 2.48 -10.18 -3.94
CA GLY A 5 1.57 -10.57 -2.87
C GLY A 5 0.48 -9.51 -2.77
N PRO A 6 -0.77 -9.89 -2.44
CA PRO A 6 -1.79 -8.90 -2.18
C PRO A 6 -1.33 -7.99 -1.04
N THR A 7 -1.62 -6.70 -1.20
CA THR A 7 -1.45 -5.76 -0.10
C THR A 7 -2.65 -5.94 0.83
N THR A 8 -2.40 -6.23 2.11
CA THR A 8 -3.47 -6.45 3.08
C THR A 8 -3.48 -5.40 4.18
N SER A 9 -4.67 -5.01 4.64
CA SER A 9 -4.90 -4.16 5.81
C SER A 9 -5.85 -4.91 6.75
N TYR A 10 -5.49 -5.03 8.02
CA TYR A 10 -6.18 -5.91 8.99
C TYR A 10 -6.45 -7.35 8.52
N GLY A 11 -5.63 -7.89 7.60
CA GLY A 11 -5.81 -9.23 7.03
C GLY A 11 -6.82 -9.31 5.89
N TYR A 12 -7.36 -8.19 5.43
CA TYR A 12 -8.19 -8.09 4.22
C TYR A 12 -7.35 -7.60 3.05
N GLU A 13 -7.54 -8.18 1.87
CA GLU A 13 -6.89 -7.74 0.63
C GLU A 13 -7.46 -6.41 0.17
N LEU A 14 -6.57 -5.43 -0.04
CA LEU A 14 -6.92 -4.10 -0.51
C LEU A 14 -7.00 -4.06 -2.04
N SER A 15 -8.01 -3.35 -2.54
CA SER A 15 -8.22 -3.00 -3.94
C SER A 15 -8.37 -1.48 -4.10
N PRO A 16 -8.13 -0.94 -5.31
CA PRO A 16 -8.47 0.45 -5.60
C PRO A 16 -9.93 0.77 -5.26
N SER A 17 -10.16 1.93 -4.66
CA SER A 17 -11.45 2.37 -4.09
C SER A 17 -11.89 1.70 -2.78
N ASP A 18 -11.09 0.80 -2.19
CA ASP A 18 -11.35 0.35 -0.82
C ASP A 18 -11.00 1.42 0.21
N GLU A 19 -11.69 1.36 1.35
CA GLU A 19 -11.36 2.19 2.50
C GLU A 19 -10.30 1.46 3.36
N ALA A 20 -9.25 2.18 3.69
CA ALA A 20 -8.15 1.75 4.53
C ALA A 20 -7.88 2.82 5.58
N ASP A 21 -7.64 2.38 6.82
CA ASP A 21 -7.29 3.30 7.90
C ASP A 21 -5.88 3.85 7.68
N LEU A 22 -5.70 5.16 7.85
CA LEU A 22 -4.40 5.81 7.74
C LEU A 22 -3.48 5.46 8.93
N ASP A 23 -4.06 4.99 10.03
CA ASP A 23 -3.32 4.50 11.20
C ASP A 23 -2.92 3.01 11.07
N ASP A 24 -3.46 2.28 10.08
CA ASP A 24 -3.04 0.90 9.81
C ASP A 24 -1.81 0.85 8.91
N ILE A 25 -1.00 -0.20 9.10
CA ILE A 25 0.21 -0.44 8.30
C ILE A 25 -0.07 -1.63 7.39
N PRO A 26 -0.24 -1.39 6.08
CA PRO A 26 -0.48 -2.45 5.13
C PRO A 26 0.68 -3.43 5.08
N VAL A 27 0.36 -4.71 4.93
CA VAL A 27 1.33 -5.79 4.83
C VAL A 27 1.41 -6.23 3.38
N CYS A 28 2.63 -6.40 2.87
CA CYS A 28 2.89 -6.95 1.57
C CYS A 28 4.01 -7.98 1.67
N CYS A 29 3.89 -9.12 0.98
CA CYS A 29 4.86 -10.21 1.05
C CYS A 29 5.11 -10.80 2.46
N GLY A 30 4.19 -10.55 3.41
CA GLY A 30 4.32 -10.97 4.80
C GLY A 30 5.14 -10.03 5.68
N ASP A 31 5.47 -8.82 5.22
CA ASP A 31 6.07 -7.76 6.04
C ASP A 31 5.32 -6.44 5.89
N ASP A 32 5.48 -5.61 6.90
CA ASP A 32 4.95 -4.26 6.94
C ASP A 32 5.57 -3.41 5.81
N MET A 33 4.73 -2.63 5.14
CA MET A 33 5.15 -1.68 4.11
C MET A 33 5.65 -0.37 4.75
N ASP A 34 6.62 0.27 4.09
CA ASP A 34 7.13 1.57 4.51
C ASP A 34 6.21 2.70 4.05
N GLY A 35 5.59 3.42 4.98
CA GLY A 35 4.68 4.55 4.68
C GLY A 35 5.39 5.89 4.60
N ALA A 36 5.16 6.64 3.52
CA ALA A 36 5.64 8.01 3.33
C ALA A 36 4.49 8.98 3.10
N LYS A 37 4.39 10.04 3.92
CA LYS A 37 3.37 11.08 3.74
C LYS A 37 3.57 11.84 2.44
N THR A 38 2.52 11.99 1.65
CA THR A 38 2.54 12.72 0.39
C THR A 38 2.24 14.21 0.60
N ALA A 39 2.65 15.05 -0.34
CA ALA A 39 2.34 16.49 -0.31
C ALA A 39 0.81 16.78 -0.37
N ARG A 40 0.00 15.81 -0.81
CA ARG A 40 -1.46 15.90 -0.85
C ARG A 40 -2.14 15.53 0.48
N GLY A 41 -1.36 15.10 1.47
CA GLY A 41 -1.84 14.67 2.78
C GLY A 41 -2.24 13.20 2.87
N GLY A 42 -1.99 12.41 1.82
CA GLY A 42 -2.12 10.95 1.83
C GLY A 42 -0.85 10.26 2.28
N ILE A 43 -0.79 8.94 2.11
CA ILE A 43 0.36 8.09 2.44
C ILE A 43 0.61 7.14 1.27
N ASP A 44 1.86 7.11 0.80
CA ASP A 44 2.35 6.09 -0.13
C ASP A 44 3.06 5.01 0.67
N TYR A 45 2.50 3.80 0.69
CA TYR A 45 3.12 2.62 1.28
C TYR A 45 3.92 1.89 0.22
N THR A 46 5.20 1.62 0.49
CA THR A 46 6.08 0.88 -0.41
C THR A 46 6.52 -0.44 0.21
N CYS A 47 6.30 -1.54 -0.51
CA CYS A 47 6.80 -2.85 -0.11
C CYS A 47 8.30 -2.95 -0.39
N GLY A 48 9.10 -3.17 0.66
CA GLY A 48 10.55 -3.35 0.53
C GLY A 48 10.97 -4.61 -0.23
N ARG A 49 10.09 -5.62 -0.37
CA ARG A 49 10.42 -6.89 -1.06
C ARG A 49 10.13 -6.90 -2.55
N CYS A 50 8.91 -6.58 -2.97
CA CYS A 50 8.51 -6.59 -4.39
C CYS A 50 8.43 -5.19 -5.02
N GLY A 51 8.52 -4.13 -4.21
CA GLY A 51 8.41 -2.76 -4.70
C GLY A 51 6.98 -2.32 -5.01
N THR A 52 5.95 -3.07 -4.62
CA THR A 52 4.55 -2.61 -4.74
C THR A 52 4.37 -1.30 -3.98
N VAL A 53 3.68 -0.35 -4.60
CA VAL A 53 3.29 0.93 -4.02
C VAL A 53 1.77 0.96 -3.89
N LEU A 54 1.29 1.20 -2.68
CA LEU A 54 -0.11 1.41 -2.33
C LEU A 54 -0.28 2.90 -1.99
N GLU A 55 -1.10 3.61 -2.75
CA GLU A 55 -1.39 5.03 -2.56
C GLU A 55 -2.72 5.17 -1.82
N ILE A 56 -2.69 5.76 -0.61
CA ILE A 56 -3.88 6.03 0.20
C ILE A 56 -4.07 7.54 0.32
N SER A 57 -5.23 8.03 -0.12
CA SER A 57 -5.62 9.42 0.00
C SER A 57 -5.75 9.86 1.47
N LYS A 58 -5.75 11.17 1.71
CA LYS A 58 -5.99 11.75 3.05
C LYS A 58 -7.32 11.36 3.70
N SER A 59 -8.27 10.83 2.93
CA SER A 59 -9.57 10.36 3.40
C SER A 59 -9.57 8.88 3.76
N GLY A 60 -8.44 8.18 3.65
CA GLY A 60 -8.37 6.74 3.86
C GLY A 60 -8.92 5.94 2.68
N LEU A 61 -8.99 6.51 1.48
CA LEU A 61 -9.38 5.77 0.28
C LEU A 61 -8.12 5.32 -0.46
N VAL A 62 -8.07 4.04 -0.85
CA VAL A 62 -7.03 3.52 -1.75
C VAL A 62 -7.22 4.14 -3.13
N ASP A 63 -6.31 5.04 -3.50
CA ASP A 63 -6.30 5.69 -4.81
C ASP A 63 -5.77 4.73 -5.89
N ASP A 64 -4.67 4.03 -5.60
CA ASP A 64 -3.99 3.17 -6.58
C ASP A 64 -3.15 2.07 -5.89
N ILE A 65 -2.99 0.95 -6.58
CA ILE A 65 -2.07 -0.14 -6.19
C ILE A 65 -1.28 -0.52 -7.43
N ARG A 66 0.02 -0.21 -7.43
CA ARG A 66 0.89 -0.43 -8.57
C ARG A 66 2.18 -1.12 -8.17
N GLU A 67 2.68 -2.01 -9.01
CA GLU A 67 4.05 -2.48 -8.86
C GLU A 67 5.01 -1.37 -9.26
N LYS A 68 6.13 -1.22 -8.54
CA LYS A 68 7.27 -0.47 -9.07
C LYS A 68 7.79 -1.23 -10.29
N THR A 69 7.21 -0.96 -11.44
CA THR A 69 7.78 -1.39 -12.72
C THR A 69 9.18 -0.80 -12.78
N ALA A 70 10.18 -1.67 -12.71
CA ALA A 70 11.57 -1.29 -12.90
C ALA A 70 11.69 -0.62 -14.28
N ALA A 71 11.96 0.68 -14.27
CA ALA A 71 12.40 1.41 -15.44
C ALA A 71 13.86 1.04 -15.78
#